data_AF-A0A7K3SB21-F1
#
_entry.id   AF-A0A7K3SB21-F1
#
_cell.length_a   1.000
_cell.length_b   1.000
_cell.length_c   1.000
_cell.angle_alpha   90.00
_cell.angle_beta   90.00
_cell.angle_gamma   90.00
#
_symmetry.space_group_name_H-M   'P 1'
#
loop_
_entity.id
_entity.type
_entity.pdbx_description
1 polymer ?
#
loop_
_entity_poly.entity_id
_entity_poly.type
_entity_poly.pdbx_seq_one_letter_code
_entity_poly.pdbx_strand_id
1 'polypeptide(L)' 'GGRVTGRIPRTATLRPTVVPLEWERMGDPPTRRPVRELGNGPTDLALLASALERAARSVNAERLPALVPFTT' A
#
# COMPACT_ATOMS: atom_id res chain seq x y z
N GLY A 1 -9.79 -4.00 12.86
CA GLY A 1 -10.39 -3.27 11.72
C GLY A 1 -11.89 -3.45 11.81
N GLY A 2 -12.66 -2.36 11.78
CA GLY A 2 -14.12 -2.48 11.88
C GLY A 2 -14.76 -2.87 10.55
N ARG A 3 -15.93 -3.48 10.61
CA ARG A 3 -16.61 -4.08 9.46
C ARG A 3 -17.78 -3.20 9.04
N VAL A 4 -17.81 -2.82 7.76
CA VAL A 4 -19.01 -2.24 7.15
C VAL A 4 -19.85 -3.39 6.61
N THR A 5 -20.97 -3.68 7.25
CA THR A 5 -21.89 -4.73 6.82
C THR A 5 -22.89 -4.17 5.81
N GLY A 6 -22.81 -4.60 4.55
CA GLY A 6 -23.77 -4.27 3.49
C GLY A 6 -23.23 -3.38 2.37
N ARG A 7 -23.96 -3.34 1.24
CA ARG A 7 -23.66 -2.44 0.11
C ARG A 7 -24.22 -1.06 0.43
N ILE A 8 -23.34 -0.08 0.64
CA ILE A 8 -23.75 1.33 0.79
C ILE A 8 -24.21 1.84 -0.59
N PRO A 9 -25.46 2.31 -0.74
CA PRO A 9 -25.92 2.91 -1.99
C PRO A 9 -25.09 4.14 -2.37
N ARG A 10 -24.89 4.36 -3.68
CA ARG A 10 -24.07 5.49 -4.20
C ARG A 10 -24.58 6.87 -3.79
N THR A 11 -25.85 6.97 -3.40
CA THR A 11 -26.53 8.21 -3.02
C THR A 11 -26.75 8.33 -1.51
N ALA A 12 -26.23 7.39 -0.72
CA ALA A 12 -26.38 7.45 0.73
C ALA A 12 -25.60 8.64 1.30
N THR A 13 -26.31 9.55 1.95
CA THR A 13 -25.72 10.64 2.76
C THR A 13 -25.45 10.22 4.20
N LEU A 14 -25.92 9.03 4.60
CA LEU A 14 -25.69 8.46 5.92
C LEU A 14 -24.20 8.16 6.10
N ARG A 15 -23.63 8.62 7.22
CA ARG A 15 -22.24 8.30 7.57
C ARG A 15 -22.12 6.81 7.89
N PRO A 16 -21.19 6.07 7.27
CA PRO A 16 -20.96 4.67 7.62
C PRO A 16 -20.52 4.59 9.09
N THR A 17 -21.30 3.88 9.91
CA THR A 17 -20.89 3.58 11.29
C THR A 17 -20.05 2.32 11.29
N VAL A 18 -18.83 2.44 11.81
CA VAL A 18 -17.89 1.32 11.95
C VAL A 18 -18.10 0.71 13.32
N VAL A 19 -18.61 -0.52 13.37
CA VAL A 19 -18.76 -1.27 14.63
C VAL A 19 -17.58 -2.23 14.82
N PRO A 20 -17.07 -2.38 16.07
CA PRO A 20 -16.13 -3.43 16.41
C PRO A 20 -16.74 -4.79 16.06
N LEU A 21 -15.91 -5.66 15.50
CA LEU A 21 -16.32 -7.02 15.17
C LEU A 21 -16.10 -7.92 16.39
N GLU A 22 -17.16 -8.58 16.86
CA GLU A 22 -17.08 -9.61 17.91
C GLU A 22 -16.65 -10.93 17.27
N TRP A 23 -15.35 -11.22 17.31
CA TRP A 23 -14.76 -12.38 16.63
C TRP A 23 -15.25 -13.71 17.20
N GLU A 24 -15.54 -13.77 18.51
CA GLU A 24 -16.01 -15.00 19.16
C GLU A 24 -17.35 -15.48 18.59
N ARG A 25 -18.14 -14.58 17.98
CA ARG A 25 -19.47 -14.89 17.41
C ARG A 25 -19.47 -15.06 15.89
N MET A 26 -18.36 -14.77 15.21
CA MET A 26 -18.28 -14.65 13.75
C MET A 26 -18.07 -16.00 13.02
N GLY A 27 -17.93 -17.10 13.76
CA GLY A 27 -17.61 -18.40 13.19
C GLY A 27 -16.19 -18.45 12.61
N ASP A 28 -15.89 -19.47 11.80
CA ASP A 28 -14.57 -19.59 11.19
C ASP A 28 -14.27 -18.41 10.26
N PRO A 29 -13.06 -17.83 10.34
CA PRO A 29 -12.69 -16.74 9.45
C PRO A 29 -12.76 -17.21 7.99
N PRO A 30 -13.12 -16.33 7.05
CA PRO A 30 -13.13 -16.70 5.64
C PRO A 30 -11.76 -17.22 5.25
N THR A 31 -11.73 -18.29 4.45
CA THR A 31 -10.49 -18.87 3.93
C THR A 31 -9.63 -17.74 3.38
N ARG A 32 -8.45 -17.56 3.98
CA ARG A 32 -7.54 -16.50 3.57
C ARG A 32 -7.25 -16.69 2.09
N ARG A 33 -7.49 -15.65 1.30
CA ARG A 33 -7.00 -15.64 -0.08
C ARG A 33 -5.48 -15.73 -0.03
N PRO A 34 -4.85 -16.54 -0.89
CA PRO A 34 -3.41 -16.52 -1.00
C PRO A 34 -2.98 -15.09 -1.32
N VAL A 35 -2.08 -14.56 -0.48
CA VAL A 35 -1.44 -13.28 -0.76
C VAL A 35 -0.63 -13.51 -2.02
N ARG A 36 -1.04 -12.90 -3.13
CA ARG A 36 -0.18 -12.84 -4.31
C ARG A 36 1.07 -12.09 -3.88
N GLU A 37 2.24 -12.71 -4.04
CA GLU A 37 3.48 -11.95 -4.08
C GLU A 37 3.26 -10.82 -5.09
N LEU A 38 3.49 -9.60 -4.63
CA LEU A 38 3.20 -8.41 -5.38
C LEU A 38 4.17 -8.38 -6.58
N GLY A 39 3.77 -8.99 -7.69
CA GLY A 39 4.49 -8.93 -8.96
C GLY A 39 4.33 -7.56 -9.63
N ASN A 40 4.31 -6.47 -8.86
CA ASN A 40 4.04 -5.13 -9.36
C ASN A 40 5.34 -4.42 -9.74
N GLY A 41 6.23 -5.09 -10.47
CA GLY A 41 7.58 -4.60 -10.80
C GLY A 41 7.65 -3.08 -11.06
N PRO A 42 6.80 -2.50 -11.94
CA PRO A 42 6.81 -1.05 -12.20
C PRO A 42 6.40 -0.18 -10.99
N THR A 43 5.44 -0.62 -10.18
CA THR A 43 4.99 0.13 -9.00
C THR A 43 6.03 0.07 -7.89
N ASP A 44 6.62 -1.10 -7.65
CA ASP A 44 7.63 -1.25 -6.60
C ASP A 44 8.89 -0.47 -6.94
N LEU A 45 9.31 -0.45 -8.21
CA LEU A 45 10.40 0.41 -8.68
C LEU A 45 10.08 1.89 -8.48
N ALA A 46 8.85 2.33 -8.78
CA ALA A 46 8.45 3.71 -8.55
C ALA A 46 8.44 4.08 -7.05
N LEU A 47 7.99 3.16 -6.19
CA LEU A 47 8.01 3.33 -4.73
C LEU A 47 9.45 3.41 -4.20
N LEU A 48 10.33 2.51 -4.64
CA LEU A 48 11.75 2.51 -4.27
C LEU A 48 12.45 3.78 -4.73
N ALA A 49 12.25 4.20 -5.99
CA ALA A 49 12.80 5.46 -6.52
C ALA A 49 12.32 6.66 -5.69
N SER A 50 11.03 6.71 -5.37
CA SER A 50 10.44 7.78 -4.55
C SER A 50 10.97 7.78 -3.11
N ALA A 51 11.17 6.60 -2.51
CA ALA A 51 11.72 6.46 -1.16
C ALA A 51 13.18 6.92 -1.11
N LEU A 52 13.99 6.51 -2.10
CA LEU A 52 15.38 6.93 -2.23
C LEU A 52 15.49 8.46 -2.39
N GLU A 53 14.64 9.06 -3.22
CA GLU A 53 14.64 10.51 -3.43
C GLU A 53 14.30 11.29 -2.13
N ARG A 54 13.33 10.81 -1.35
CA ARG A 54 13.01 11.40 -0.04
C ARG A 54 14.15 11.22 0.96
N ALA A 55 14.77 10.04 1.01
CA ALA A 55 15.91 9.77 1.90
C ALA A 55 17.08 10.71 1.59
N ALA A 56 17.45 10.86 0.32
CA ALA A 56 18.51 11.76 -0.12
C ALA A 56 18.26 13.21 0.33
N ARG A 57 17.03 13.73 0.14
CA ARG A 57 16.65 15.06 0.65
C ARG A 57 16.75 15.17 2.17
N SER A 58 16.37 14.13 2.90
CA SER A 58 16.36 14.17 4.38
C SER A 58 17.75 14.30 4.99
N VAL A 59 18.78 13.77 4.33
CA VAL A 59 20.18 13.85 4.78
C VAL A 59 20.99 14.89 4.00
N ASN A 60 20.32 15.70 3.16
CA ASN A 60 20.95 16.65 2.25
C ASN A 60 22.09 16.04 1.41
N ALA A 61 21.87 14.81 0.92
CA ALA A 61 22.87 14.11 0.13
C ALA A 61 23.12 14.84 -1.19
N GLU A 62 24.39 14.99 -1.54
CA GLU A 62 24.80 15.55 -2.83
C GLU A 62 24.50 14.56 -3.96
N ARG A 63 24.04 15.07 -5.11
CA ARG A 63 23.80 14.25 -6.30
C ARG A 63 25.12 13.91 -6.98
N LEU A 64 25.40 12.62 -7.11
CA LEU A 64 26.56 12.14 -7.86
C LEU A 64 26.42 12.43 -9.37
N PRO A 65 27.53 12.72 -10.07
CA PRO A 65 27.52 12.84 -11.52
C PRO A 65 27.08 11.51 -12.18
N ALA A 66 26.51 11.62 -13.38
CA ALA A 66 26.06 10.45 -14.13
C ALA A 66 27.24 9.51 -14.45
N LEU A 67 26.96 8.21 -14.43
CA LEU A 67 27.92 7.20 -14.88
C LEU A 67 28.17 7.38 -16.38
N VAL A 68 29.43 7.58 -16.76
CA VAL A 68 29.85 7.62 -18.16
C VAL A 68 30.26 6.22 -18.63
N PRO A 69 29.89 5.80 -19.85
CA PRO A 69 30.34 4.51 -20.38
C PRO A 69 31.86 4.51 -20.54
N PHE A 70 32.48 3.38 -20.19
CA PHE A 70 33.90 3.16 -20.44
C PHE A 70 34.09 2.78 -21.91
N THR A 71 34.89 3.57 -22.64
CA THR A 71 35.27 3.27 -24.03
C THR A 71 36.69 2.70 -24.05
N THR A 72 36.85 1.46 -24.52
CA THR A 72 38.14 0.82 -24.84
C THR A 72 38.52 1.10 -26.28
#